data_AF-A0A9X8VDZ1-F1
#
_entry.id   AF-A0A9X8VDZ1-F1
#
_cell.length_a   1.000
_cell.length_b   1.000
_cell.length_c   1.000
_cell.angle_alpha   90.00
_cell.angle_beta   90.00
_cell.angle_gamma   90.00
#
_symmetry.space_group_name_H-M   'P 1'
#
loop_
_entity.id
_entity.type
_entity.pdbx_description
1 polymer ?
#
loop_
_entity_poly.entity_id
_entity_poly.type
_entity_poly.pdbx_seq_one_letter_code
_entity_poly.pdbx_strand_id
1 'polypeptide(L)' 'DNAFDFPGFVPAYIRPLFCRGIGPFRWAALSGDPQDIYKTDAMVKELIPDDEHLHRWLDMARERISFQGLPA' A
#
# COMPACT_ATOMS: atom_id res chain seq x y z
N ASP A 1 -15.50 29.85 -14.82
CA ASP A 1 -14.12 30.37 -14.91
C ASP A 1 -13.17 29.88 -13.82
N ASN A 2 -13.64 29.25 -12.73
CA ASN A 2 -12.85 28.83 -11.56
C ASN A 2 -12.70 27.30 -11.41
N ALA A 3 -12.84 26.54 -12.50
CA ALA A 3 -12.85 25.07 -12.44
C ALA A 3 -11.51 24.44 -12.04
N PHE A 4 -10.40 25.20 -12.14
CA PHE A 4 -9.03 24.73 -11.89
C PHE A 4 -8.38 25.39 -10.67
N ASP A 5 -9.16 26.06 -9.82
CA ASP A 5 -8.66 26.75 -8.63
C ASP A 5 -8.10 25.78 -7.57
N PHE A 6 -8.37 24.48 -7.72
CA PHE A 6 -7.74 23.43 -6.94
C PHE A 6 -6.94 22.48 -7.85
N PRO A 7 -5.76 22.02 -7.41
CA PRO A 7 -4.93 21.15 -8.21
C PRO A 7 -5.49 19.72 -8.25
N GLY A 8 -5.16 18.99 -9.32
CA GLY A 8 -5.34 17.54 -9.34
C GLY A 8 -4.43 16.84 -8.32
N PHE A 9 -4.85 15.67 -7.82
CA PHE A 9 -4.10 14.96 -6.77
C PHE A 9 -2.72 14.45 -7.22
N VAL A 10 -2.54 14.12 -8.51
CA VAL A 10 -1.25 13.67 -9.04
C VAL A 10 -0.18 14.76 -8.93
N PRO A 11 -0.35 15.97 -9.50
CA PRO A 11 0.64 17.03 -9.33
C PRO A 11 0.76 17.50 -7.88
N ALA A 12 -0.32 17.47 -7.09
CA ALA A 12 -0.30 17.93 -5.70
C ALA A 12 0.41 16.98 -4.72
N TYR A 13 0.26 15.65 -4.90
CA TYR A 13 0.68 14.67 -3.88
C TYR A 13 1.49 13.49 -4.43
N ILE A 14 1.10 12.93 -5.58
CA ILE A 14 1.64 11.63 -6.05
C ILE A 14 2.92 11.79 -6.87
N ARG A 15 3.06 12.87 -7.65
CA ARG A 15 4.23 13.06 -8.53
C ARG A 15 5.58 13.02 -7.79
N PRO A 16 5.74 13.62 -6.60
CA PRO A 16 6.97 13.46 -5.82
C PRO A 16 7.29 12.01 -5.41
N LEU A 17 6.27 11.17 -5.20
CA LEU A 17 6.45 9.74 -4.92
C LEU A 17 6.96 9.01 -6.16
N PHE A 18 6.36 9.26 -7.32
CA PHE A 18 6.80 8.67 -8.59
C PHE A 18 8.25 9.01 -8.94
N CYS A 19 8.71 10.24 -8.67
CA CYS A 19 10.10 10.64 -8.89
C CYS A 19 11.11 9.84 -8.04
N ARG A 20 10.66 9.23 -6.93
CA ARG A 20 11.47 8.34 -6.08
C ARG A 20 11.28 6.85 -6.41
N GLY A 21 10.55 6.54 -7.49
CA GLY A 21 10.20 5.16 -7.86
C GLY A 21 9.11 4.54 -6.98
N ILE A 22 8.46 5.32 -6.11
CA ILE A 22 7.39 4.84 -5.24
C ILE A 22 6.10 4.83 -6.03
N GLY A 23 5.49 3.65 -6.15
CA GLY A 23 4.22 3.46 -6.83
C GLY A 23 3.41 2.32 -6.19
N PRO A 24 2.22 2.01 -6.73
CA PRO A 24 1.39 0.95 -6.21
C PRO A 24 2.02 -0.42 -6.47
N PHE A 25 2.67 -0.99 -5.46
CA PHE A 25 3.19 -2.35 -5.47
C PHE A 25 2.17 -3.33 -4.88
N ARG A 26 2.06 -4.54 -5.43
CA ARG A 26 1.14 -5.59 -4.97
C ARG A 26 1.73 -6.98 -5.20
N TRP A 27 1.34 -7.95 -4.37
CA TRP A 27 1.64 -9.37 -4.54
C TRP A 27 0.39 -10.20 -4.23
N ALA A 28 0.42 -11.50 -4.54
CA ALA A 28 -0.67 -12.42 -4.23
C ALA A 28 -0.11 -13.78 -3.80
N ALA A 29 -0.77 -14.43 -2.85
CA ALA A 29 -0.41 -15.75 -2.37
C ALA A 29 -1.05 -16.84 -3.25
N LEU A 30 -0.24 -17.47 -4.12
CA LEU A 30 -0.71 -18.55 -5.01
C LEU A 30 -1.13 -19.82 -4.25
N SER A 31 -0.70 -19.97 -3.00
CA SER A 31 -1.15 -21.03 -2.10
C SER A 31 -2.64 -20.93 -1.76
N GLY A 32 -3.22 -19.73 -1.86
CA GLY A 32 -4.57 -19.43 -1.39
C GLY A 32 -4.67 -19.28 0.14
N ASP A 33 -3.58 -19.45 0.89
CA ASP A 33 -3.57 -19.34 2.35
C ASP A 33 -3.38 -17.87 2.80
N PRO A 34 -4.36 -17.27 3.51
CA PRO A 34 -4.22 -15.93 4.07
C PRO A 34 -3.00 -15.71 4.97
N GLN A 35 -2.50 -16.77 5.60
CA GLN A 35 -1.32 -16.68 6.45
C GLN A 35 -0.06 -16.27 5.69
N ASP A 36 0.01 -16.54 4.38
CA ASP A 36 1.16 -16.11 3.58
C ASP A 36 1.18 -14.59 3.36
N ILE A 37 0.01 -13.95 3.31
CA ILE A 37 -0.08 -12.47 3.34
C ILE A 37 0.39 -11.94 4.70
N TYR A 38 -0.08 -12.51 5.81
CA TYR A 38 0.36 -12.02 7.13
C TYR A 38 1.86 -12.20 7.40
N LYS A 39 2.47 -13.27 6.87
CA LYS A 39 3.93 -13.47 6.93
C LYS A 39 4.66 -12.41 6.10
N THR A 40 4.16 -12.09 4.90
CA THR A 40 4.76 -11.07 4.05
C THR A 40 4.56 -9.66 4.63
N ASP A 41 3.43 -9.35 5.26
CA ASP A 41 3.21 -8.10 6.01
C ASP A 41 4.26 -7.92 7.12
N ALA A 42 4.52 -8.98 7.91
CA ALA A 42 5.54 -8.95 8.96
C ALA A 42 6.95 -8.73 8.37
N MET A 43 7.29 -9.44 7.28
CA MET A 43 8.57 -9.28 6.59
C MET A 43 8.76 -7.87 6.04
N VAL A 44 7.72 -7.23 5.49
CA VAL A 44 7.79 -5.84 5.03
C VAL A 44 8.13 -4.89 6.18
N LYS A 45 7.53 -5.09 7.36
CA LYS A 45 7.84 -4.29 8.55
C LYS A 45 9.28 -4.48 9.03
N GLU A 46 9.80 -5.70 8.97
CA GLU A 46 11.19 -6.01 9.33
C GLU A 46 12.20 -5.37 8.37
N LEU A 47 11.92 -5.39 7.06
CA LEU A 47 12.81 -4.85 6.03
C LEU A 47 12.78 -3.32 5.95
N ILE A 48 11.67 -2.69 6.32
CA ILE A 48 11.46 -1.24 6.24
C ILE A 48 11.00 -0.73 7.61
N PRO A 49 11.86 -0.78 8.65
CA PRO A 49 11.45 -0.50 10.02
C PRO A 49 11.08 0.97 10.26
N ASP A 50 11.63 1.90 9.47
CA ASP A 50 11.53 3.34 9.71
C ASP A 50 10.36 4.03 8.96
N ASP A 51 9.42 3.26 8.38
CA ASP A 51 8.25 3.81 7.68
C ASP A 51 6.96 3.57 8.47
N GLU A 52 6.68 4.48 9.42
CA GLU A 52 5.48 4.43 10.27
C GLU A 52 4.17 4.42 9.48
N HIS A 53 4.13 5.12 8.34
CA HIS A 53 2.95 5.20 7.50
C HIS A 53 2.66 3.85 6.83
N LEU A 54 3.70 3.18 6.33
CA LEU A 54 3.60 1.83 5.77
C LEU A 54 3.15 0.81 6.83
N HIS A 55 3.73 0.87 8.03
CA HIS A 55 3.38 -0.08 9.11
C HIS A 55 1.91 0.07 9.51
N ARG A 56 1.46 1.32 9.69
CA ARG A 56 0.05 1.62 9.98
C ARG A 56 -0.88 1.18 8.85
N TRP A 57 -0.47 1.33 7.60
CA TRP A 57 -1.24 0.85 6.46
C TRP A 57 -1.45 -0.67 6.51
N LEU A 58 -0.39 -1.44 6.77
CA LEU A 58 -0.47 -2.90 6.89
C LEU A 58 -1.39 -3.35 8.04
N ASP A 59 -1.32 -2.69 9.19
CA ASP A 59 -2.21 -2.98 10.33
C ASP A 59 -3.67 -2.72 9.99
N MET A 60 -3.97 -1.56 9.37
CA MET A 60 -5.33 -1.24 8.96
C MET A 60 -5.84 -2.16 7.85
N ALA A 61 -4.98 -2.55 6.90
CA ALA A 61 -5.35 -3.45 5.83
C ALA A 61 -5.82 -4.80 6.40
N ARG A 62 -5.05 -5.37 7.33
CA ARG A 62 -5.42 -6.61 8.02
C ARG A 62 -6.73 -6.52 8.80
N GLU A 63 -7.00 -5.39 9.45
CA GLU A 63 -8.21 -5.20 10.24
C GLU A 63 -9.46 -4.92 9.40
N ARG A 64 -9.31 -4.27 8.24
CA ARG A 64 -10.44 -3.66 7.52
C ARG A 64 -10.67 -4.19 6.11
N ILE A 65 -9.72 -4.91 5.52
CA ILE A 65 -9.81 -5.39 4.14
C ILE A 65 -9.95 -6.91 4.15
N SER A 66 -11.10 -7.38 3.67
CA SER A 66 -11.32 -8.81 3.42
C SER A 66 -10.71 -9.23 2.09
N PHE A 67 -10.08 -10.40 2.06
CA PHE A 67 -9.54 -10.98 0.83
C PHE A 67 -10.64 -11.31 -0.19
N GLN A 68 -10.31 -11.19 -1.48
CA GLN A 68 -11.19 -11.52 -2.61
C GLN A 68 -10.46 -12.45 -3.58
N GLY A 69 -10.85 -13.73 -3.62
CA GLY A 69 -10.14 -14.74 -4.41
C GLY A 69 -8.83 -15.17 -3.73
N LEU A 70 -7.72 -15.11 -4.45
CA LEU A 70 -6.41 -15.34 -3.83
C LEU A 70 -6.10 -14.18 -2.85
N PRO A 71 -5.56 -14.47 -1.66
CA PRO A 71 -5.10 -13.43 -0.75
C PRO A 71 -4.06 -12.54 -1.43
N ALA A 72 -4.24 -11.22 -1.35
CA ALA A 72 -3.43 -10.18 -1.96
C ALA A 72 -3.61 -8.85 -1.22
#